data_AF-A0A0A0AZT5-F1
#
_entry.id   AF-A0A0A0AZT5-F1
#
_cell.length_a   1.000
_cell.length_b   1.000
_cell.length_c   1.000
_cell.angle_alpha   90.00
_cell.angle_beta   90.00
_cell.angle_gamma   90.00
#
_symmetry.space_group_name_H-M   'P 1'
#
loop_
_entity.id
_entity.type
_entity.pdbx_description
1 polymer ?
#
loop_
_entity_poly.entity_id
_entity_poly.type
_entity_poly.pdbx_seq_one_letter_code
_entity_poly.pdbx_strand_id
1 'polypeptide(L)'
;SGRRNWNAAKDLQRYRHHYPGLIQSENEEEEEMWNLSFYKNEISFLPQGLHIETLLESWWDNYEVLEENHSYIQWLFPLREHGMNLRAKPLTCQEIQAFKKSKEVMQRFIRAYQLMLRFYGIILVNEETGELKRAENWAERFQNLNRFSHNNLRITRILKCLGEMGYEHYQVHLVKFFLTETLVNETLPNVKRSALDYFLFTIRSKRKRRELVHYAWQHFKPRGSFAWGPHDKLLKYRPRSAKSQLHQKAEDKEETPGKKSDDSVEEDQKQSLEEEQKAGDAADLQPEVNDEGVKEKSSECASKGGDGEEEKEASFTQQEEEDLNSETEEVQGTAESDCTKESKKRKLDGNMADAKKTGPVKSPTDIENISRNLGECAI
;
A
#
# COMPACT_ATOMS: atom_id res chain seq x y z
N SER A 1 10.06 24.81 12.97
CA SER A 1 10.43 25.34 11.64
C SER A 1 10.51 24.20 10.63
N GLY A 2 9.80 24.27 9.51
CA GLY A 2 9.66 23.17 8.54
C GLY A 2 10.79 23.14 7.51
N ARG A 3 11.97 22.63 7.85
CA ARG A 3 13.06 22.43 6.87
C ARG A 3 12.90 21.08 6.16
N ARG A 4 12.62 21.10 4.85
CA ARG A 4 12.51 19.91 3.98
C ARG A 4 13.74 18.99 4.12
N ASN A 5 13.50 17.69 4.17
CA ASN A 5 14.57 16.69 4.19
C ASN A 5 15.20 16.52 2.80
N TRP A 6 16.43 17.02 2.63
CA TRP A 6 17.18 16.94 1.38
C TRP A 6 17.60 15.52 0.99
N ASN A 7 17.87 14.65 1.98
CA ASN A 7 18.24 13.26 1.70
C ASN A 7 17.03 12.48 1.16
N ALA A 8 15.85 12.68 1.75
CA ALA A 8 14.58 12.14 1.24
C ALA A 8 14.25 12.66 -0.17
N ALA A 9 14.48 13.95 -0.42
CA ALA A 9 14.27 14.55 -1.73
C ALA A 9 15.20 13.94 -2.80
N LYS A 10 16.47 13.67 -2.47
CA LYS A 10 17.46 13.03 -3.36
C LYS A 10 17.15 11.55 -3.62
N ASP A 11 16.84 10.77 -2.57
CA ASP A 11 16.41 9.37 -2.69
C ASP A 11 15.24 9.23 -3.66
N LEU A 12 14.16 9.97 -3.38
CA LEU A 12 12.93 9.84 -4.15
C LEU A 12 13.05 10.48 -5.55
N GLN A 13 14.01 11.39 -5.79
CA GLN A 13 14.35 11.78 -7.15
C GLN A 13 15.08 10.66 -7.91
N ARG A 14 15.99 9.90 -7.28
CA ARG A 14 16.61 8.73 -7.93
C ARG A 14 15.57 7.66 -8.26
N TYR A 15 14.72 7.30 -7.30
CA TYR A 15 13.67 6.29 -7.50
C TYR A 15 12.67 6.64 -8.62
N ARG A 16 12.22 7.89 -8.71
CA ARG A 16 11.29 8.34 -9.78
C ARG A 16 11.94 8.42 -11.16
N HIS A 17 13.26 8.33 -11.26
CA HIS A 17 14.01 8.25 -12.52
C HIS A 17 14.66 6.87 -12.70
N HIS A 18 14.06 5.82 -12.12
CA HIS A 18 14.50 4.42 -12.25
C HIS A 18 15.97 4.18 -11.83
N TYR A 19 16.42 4.92 -10.82
CA TYR A 19 17.76 4.85 -10.21
C TYR A 19 18.90 5.07 -11.21
N PRO A 20 19.09 6.32 -11.70
CA PRO A 20 20.21 6.63 -12.60
C PRO A 20 21.54 6.32 -11.92
N GLY A 21 22.43 5.63 -12.64
CA GLY A 21 23.71 5.14 -12.12
C GLY A 21 23.63 3.85 -11.29
N LEU A 22 22.47 3.20 -11.17
CA LEU A 22 22.39 1.83 -10.67
C LEU A 22 22.83 0.87 -11.78
N ILE A 23 24.07 0.40 -11.70
CA ILE A 23 24.57 -0.72 -12.50
C ILE A 23 23.74 -1.96 -12.13
N GLN A 24 23.24 -2.65 -13.15
CA GLN A 24 22.70 -4.01 -13.07
C GLN A 24 23.79 -4.94 -13.59
N SER A 25 23.85 -6.20 -13.16
CA SER A 25 24.81 -7.09 -13.81
C SER A 25 24.34 -7.38 -15.23
N GLU A 26 25.29 -7.48 -16.17
CA GLU A 26 25.00 -7.75 -17.58
C GLU A 26 24.94 -9.27 -17.85
N ASN A 27 25.13 -10.09 -16.82
CA ASN A 27 25.09 -11.56 -16.86
C ASN A 27 23.64 -12.04 -16.73
N GLU A 28 22.83 -11.79 -17.77
CA GLU A 28 21.39 -12.11 -17.80
C GLU A 28 21.06 -13.60 -17.61
N GLU A 29 22.04 -14.50 -17.71
CA GLU A 29 21.87 -15.96 -17.67
C GLU A 29 22.01 -16.58 -16.27
N GLU A 30 22.57 -15.86 -15.28
CA GLU A 30 22.83 -16.36 -13.92
C GLU A 30 22.31 -15.48 -12.77
N GLU A 31 21.55 -14.39 -13.02
CA GLU A 31 20.84 -13.67 -11.95
C GLU A 31 19.67 -14.52 -11.39
N GLU A 32 19.97 -15.33 -10.37
CA GLU A 32 18.96 -16.03 -9.56
C GLU A 32 17.82 -15.08 -9.16
N MET A 33 16.59 -15.34 -9.64
CA MET A 33 15.42 -14.49 -9.39
C MET A 33 14.81 -14.75 -7.99
N TRP A 34 15.59 -14.53 -6.93
CA TRP A 34 15.23 -14.80 -5.53
C TRP A 34 13.87 -14.20 -5.11
N ASN A 35 13.56 -12.98 -5.55
CA ASN A 35 12.27 -12.35 -5.21
C ASN A 35 11.12 -13.03 -5.96
N LEU A 36 11.34 -13.47 -7.21
CA LEU A 36 10.34 -14.22 -7.98
C LEU A 36 10.09 -15.60 -7.37
N SER A 37 11.13 -16.33 -6.98
CA SER A 37 10.97 -17.66 -6.34
C SER A 37 10.26 -17.56 -5.00
N PHE A 38 10.53 -16.54 -4.19
CA PHE A 38 9.73 -16.27 -2.98
C PHE A 38 8.25 -16.01 -3.35
N TYR A 39 7.99 -15.20 -4.38
CA TYR A 39 6.63 -14.87 -4.83
C TYR A 39 5.88 -16.02 -5.54
N LYS A 40 6.59 -17.00 -6.09
CA LYS A 40 6.03 -18.27 -6.57
C LYS A 40 5.81 -19.29 -5.44
N ASN A 41 6.13 -18.94 -4.19
CA ASN A 41 6.11 -19.86 -3.05
C ASN A 41 7.17 -20.98 -3.11
N GLU A 42 8.18 -20.87 -3.99
CA GLU A 42 9.26 -21.86 -4.15
C GLU A 42 10.25 -21.83 -2.96
N ILE A 43 10.46 -20.68 -2.32
CA ILE A 43 11.35 -20.51 -1.16
C ILE A 43 10.69 -19.71 -0.02
N SER A 44 11.13 -19.95 1.22
CA SER A 44 10.86 -19.07 2.36
C SER A 44 11.62 -17.73 2.27
N PHE A 45 11.08 -16.69 2.91
CA PHE A 45 11.89 -15.51 3.21
C PHE A 45 13.01 -15.84 4.22
N LEU A 46 14.09 -15.05 4.22
CA LEU A 46 15.24 -15.24 5.11
C LEU A 46 15.55 -13.98 5.93
N PRO A 47 16.10 -14.10 7.15
CA PRO A 47 16.43 -15.35 7.88
C PRO A 47 15.21 -15.97 8.60
N GLN A 48 15.24 -17.28 8.86
CA GLN A 48 14.23 -18.09 9.57
C GLN A 48 12.75 -17.73 9.25
N GLY A 49 12.42 -17.63 7.95
CA GLY A 49 11.09 -17.21 7.50
C GLY A 49 10.17 -18.32 7.00
N LEU A 50 9.01 -17.87 6.51
CA LEU A 50 7.95 -18.67 5.94
C LEU A 50 7.91 -18.53 4.41
N HIS A 51 7.30 -19.50 3.75
CA HIS A 51 6.84 -19.36 2.36
C HIS A 51 5.71 -18.31 2.29
N ILE A 52 5.55 -17.64 1.14
CA ILE A 52 4.67 -16.46 1.02
C ILE A 52 3.20 -16.76 1.33
N GLU A 53 2.66 -17.91 0.92
CA GLU A 53 1.27 -18.29 1.23
C GLU A 53 1.06 -18.46 2.74
N THR A 54 1.94 -19.21 3.39
CA THR A 54 1.89 -19.44 4.85
C THR A 54 2.01 -18.12 5.63
N LEU A 55 2.81 -17.15 5.15
CA LEU A 55 2.83 -15.79 5.71
C LEU A 55 1.48 -15.11 5.52
N LEU A 56 0.97 -15.02 4.29
CA LEU A 56 -0.26 -14.30 3.93
C LEU A 56 -1.50 -14.85 4.65
N GLU A 57 -1.51 -16.14 4.98
CA GLU A 57 -2.56 -16.81 5.73
C GLU A 57 -2.37 -16.65 7.24
N SER A 58 -1.26 -17.16 7.80
CA SER A 58 -1.08 -17.23 9.26
C SER A 58 -0.89 -15.87 9.93
N TRP A 59 -0.45 -14.85 9.20
CA TRP A 59 -0.23 -13.50 9.73
C TRP A 59 -1.37 -12.52 9.42
N TRP A 60 -2.44 -12.95 8.75
CA TRP A 60 -3.50 -12.07 8.21
C TRP A 60 -4.07 -11.06 9.21
N ASP A 61 -4.24 -11.50 10.47
CA ASP A 61 -4.63 -10.67 11.60
C ASP A 61 -3.66 -10.78 12.81
N ASN A 62 -2.48 -11.40 12.62
CA ASN A 62 -1.43 -11.43 13.64
C ASN A 62 -0.57 -10.16 13.56
N TYR A 63 -1.11 -9.06 14.09
CA TYR A 63 -0.44 -7.76 14.07
C TYR A 63 0.77 -7.65 15.02
N GLU A 64 0.93 -8.57 15.96
CA GLU A 64 2.06 -8.61 16.90
C GLU A 64 3.31 -9.10 16.17
N VAL A 65 3.24 -10.27 15.53
CA VAL A 65 4.33 -10.82 14.70
C VAL A 65 4.67 -9.86 13.55
N LEU A 66 3.68 -9.19 12.95
CA LEU A 66 3.92 -8.19 11.91
C LEU A 66 4.62 -6.93 12.45
N GLU A 67 4.45 -6.54 13.70
CA GLU A 67 5.20 -5.43 14.32
C GLU A 67 6.62 -5.87 14.65
N GLU A 68 6.78 -6.98 15.38
CA GLU A 68 8.07 -7.41 15.95
C GLU A 68 9.04 -7.99 14.92
N ASN A 69 8.57 -8.77 13.95
CA ASN A 69 9.45 -9.37 12.94
C ASN A 69 9.82 -8.35 11.85
N HIS A 70 11.05 -7.86 11.84
CA HIS A 70 11.50 -6.86 10.87
C HIS A 70 11.99 -7.46 9.53
N SER A 71 12.11 -8.79 9.41
CA SER A 71 12.81 -9.42 8.27
C SER A 71 11.99 -9.52 6.99
N TYR A 72 10.68 -9.80 7.11
CA TYR A 72 9.77 -10.10 6.00
C TYR A 72 9.57 -8.93 5.02
N ILE A 73 9.62 -7.69 5.52
CA ILE A 73 9.15 -6.50 4.78
C ILE A 73 9.96 -6.23 3.51
N GLN A 74 11.19 -6.72 3.45
CA GLN A 74 12.04 -6.60 2.26
C GLN A 74 11.75 -7.66 1.20
N TRP A 75 11.19 -8.81 1.58
CA TRP A 75 10.80 -9.89 0.69
C TRP A 75 9.37 -9.69 0.15
N LEU A 76 8.43 -9.19 0.97
CA LEU A 76 7.10 -8.77 0.49
C LEU A 76 7.14 -7.50 -0.37
N PHE A 77 8.07 -6.57 -0.10
CA PHE A 77 8.18 -5.31 -0.85
C PHE A 77 9.61 -5.08 -1.30
N PRO A 78 10.10 -5.90 -2.24
CA PRO A 78 11.46 -5.81 -2.74
C PRO A 78 11.65 -4.49 -3.52
N LEU A 79 12.89 -4.00 -3.54
CA LEU A 79 13.26 -2.74 -4.18
C LEU A 79 14.61 -2.92 -4.86
N ARG A 80 14.87 -2.15 -5.92
CA ARG A 80 16.16 -2.10 -6.64
C ARG A 80 17.31 -1.48 -5.80
N GLU A 81 17.10 -1.33 -4.49
CA GLU A 81 18.04 -0.79 -3.52
C GLU A 81 18.11 -1.71 -2.29
N HIS A 82 19.33 -1.93 -1.81
CA HIS A 82 19.61 -2.67 -0.59
C HIS A 82 18.84 -2.12 0.62
N GLY A 83 18.43 -3.01 1.52
CA GLY A 83 17.82 -2.66 2.81
C GLY A 83 18.71 -3.06 3.99
N MET A 84 18.08 -3.23 5.17
CA MET A 84 18.74 -3.63 6.41
C MET A 84 18.90 -5.16 6.53
N ASN A 85 17.91 -5.92 6.02
CA ASN A 85 18.02 -7.37 5.87
C ASN A 85 18.94 -7.68 4.69
N LEU A 86 20.14 -8.18 4.99
CA LEU A 86 21.19 -8.53 4.01
C LEU A 86 20.91 -9.83 3.25
N ARG A 87 19.94 -10.65 3.68
CA ARG A 87 19.54 -11.87 2.96
C ARG A 87 18.57 -11.58 1.81
N ALA A 88 17.79 -10.50 1.92
CA ALA A 88 16.86 -10.07 0.87
C ALA A 88 17.63 -9.38 -0.27
N LYS A 89 17.60 -9.98 -1.47
CA LYS A 89 18.29 -9.46 -2.66
C LYS A 89 17.62 -8.18 -3.18
N PRO A 90 18.36 -7.23 -3.78
CA PRO A 90 17.76 -6.15 -4.55
C PRO A 90 16.89 -6.69 -5.69
N LEU A 91 15.77 -6.00 -5.96
CA LEU A 91 14.86 -6.32 -7.06
C LEU A 91 15.51 -6.02 -8.41
N THR A 92 15.54 -6.98 -9.34
CA THR A 92 16.10 -6.77 -10.69
C THR A 92 15.03 -6.26 -11.67
N CYS A 93 15.44 -5.69 -12.81
CA CYS A 93 14.46 -5.32 -13.85
C CYS A 93 13.86 -6.55 -14.54
N GLN A 94 14.59 -7.67 -14.62
CA GLN A 94 14.06 -8.93 -15.12
C GLN A 94 12.97 -9.48 -14.20
N GLU A 95 13.19 -9.46 -12.88
CA GLU A 95 12.18 -9.81 -11.88
C GLU A 95 10.93 -8.94 -12.03
N ILE A 96 11.06 -7.61 -12.15
CA ILE A 96 9.91 -6.70 -12.37
C ILE A 96 9.11 -7.08 -13.63
N GLN A 97 9.76 -7.56 -14.69
CA GLN A 97 9.07 -8.07 -15.88
C GLN A 97 8.41 -9.43 -15.63
N ALA A 98 9.08 -10.35 -14.94
CA ALA A 98 8.58 -11.69 -14.65
C ALA A 98 7.35 -11.65 -13.72
N PHE A 99 7.38 -10.81 -12.67
CA PHE A 99 6.23 -10.53 -11.81
C PHE A 99 5.02 -10.10 -12.63
N LYS A 100 5.17 -9.07 -13.46
CA LYS A 100 4.07 -8.51 -14.28
C LYS A 100 3.52 -9.47 -15.34
N LYS A 101 4.29 -10.50 -15.74
CA LYS A 101 3.85 -11.56 -16.65
C LYS A 101 3.05 -12.66 -15.92
N SER A 102 3.17 -12.80 -14.60
CA SER A 102 2.47 -13.82 -13.81
C SER A 102 1.32 -13.24 -12.99
N LYS A 103 0.08 -13.56 -13.38
CA LYS A 103 -1.14 -13.16 -12.66
C LYS A 103 -1.11 -13.61 -11.19
N GLU A 104 -0.65 -14.83 -10.94
CA GLU A 104 -0.58 -15.46 -9.61
C GLU A 104 0.37 -14.70 -8.66
N VAL A 105 1.57 -14.35 -9.15
CA VAL A 105 2.55 -13.53 -8.41
C VAL A 105 1.97 -12.16 -8.09
N MET A 106 1.27 -11.53 -9.04
CA MET A 106 0.65 -10.23 -8.84
C MET A 106 -0.54 -10.31 -7.86
N GLN A 107 -1.31 -11.39 -7.85
CA GLN A 107 -2.37 -11.64 -6.85
C GLN A 107 -1.79 -11.79 -5.43
N ARG A 108 -0.66 -12.49 -5.27
CA ARG A 108 0.08 -12.53 -3.98
C ARG A 108 0.62 -11.15 -3.59
N PHE A 109 1.07 -10.35 -4.54
CA PHE A 109 1.53 -8.97 -4.28
C PHE A 109 0.39 -8.08 -3.77
N ILE A 110 -0.82 -8.24 -4.32
CA ILE A 110 -2.01 -7.57 -3.81
C ILE A 110 -2.42 -8.09 -2.42
N ARG A 111 -2.41 -9.40 -2.17
CA ARG A 111 -2.66 -9.95 -0.81
C ARG A 111 -1.65 -9.43 0.21
N ALA A 112 -0.37 -9.33 -0.14
CA ALA A 112 0.67 -8.72 0.70
C ALA A 112 0.39 -7.23 0.98
N TYR A 113 -0.11 -6.49 -0.01
CA TYR A 113 -0.52 -5.10 0.17
C TYR A 113 -1.75 -4.96 1.08
N GLN A 114 -2.77 -5.81 0.90
CA GLN A 114 -3.96 -5.86 1.75
C GLN A 114 -3.61 -6.21 3.21
N LEU A 115 -2.73 -7.20 3.44
CA LEU A 115 -2.17 -7.54 4.74
C LEU A 115 -1.56 -6.32 5.45
N MET A 116 -0.66 -5.62 4.77
CA MET A 116 0.00 -4.43 5.34
C MET A 116 -0.98 -3.28 5.57
N LEU A 117 -1.99 -3.10 4.72
CA LEU A 117 -3.05 -2.12 4.97
C LEU A 117 -3.83 -2.44 6.25
N ARG A 118 -4.26 -3.69 6.46
CA ARG A 118 -4.98 -4.12 7.68
C ARG A 118 -4.15 -3.82 8.93
N PHE A 119 -2.89 -4.21 8.91
CA PHE A 119 -1.91 -3.92 9.97
C PHE A 119 -1.75 -2.42 10.28
N TYR A 120 -1.96 -1.53 9.30
CA TYR A 120 -1.98 -0.07 9.47
C TYR A 120 -3.36 0.53 9.81
N GLY A 121 -4.42 -0.27 9.95
CA GLY A 121 -5.78 0.21 10.22
C GLY A 121 -6.51 0.72 8.98
N ILE A 122 -6.17 0.19 7.81
CA ILE A 122 -6.67 0.60 6.49
C ILE A 122 -7.18 -0.64 5.76
N ILE A 123 -8.20 -0.50 4.91
CA ILE A 123 -8.63 -1.56 4.00
C ILE A 123 -8.83 -1.04 2.58
N LEU A 124 -8.39 -1.85 1.62
CA LEU A 124 -8.63 -1.71 0.19
C LEU A 124 -10.09 -2.07 -0.08
N VAL A 125 -10.88 -1.13 -0.61
CA VAL A 125 -12.31 -1.35 -0.91
C VAL A 125 -12.59 -1.59 -2.39
N ASN A 126 -11.65 -1.23 -3.25
CA ASN A 126 -11.72 -1.50 -4.68
C ASN A 126 -10.29 -1.74 -5.21
N GLU A 127 -10.07 -2.95 -5.73
CA GLU A 127 -8.77 -3.41 -6.22
C GLU A 127 -8.38 -2.80 -7.58
N GLU A 128 -9.36 -2.41 -8.41
CA GLU A 128 -9.13 -1.79 -9.72
C GLU A 128 -8.71 -0.32 -9.60
N THR A 129 -9.29 0.42 -8.64
CA THR A 129 -9.00 1.85 -8.43
C THR A 129 -7.90 2.08 -7.40
N GLY A 130 -7.70 1.14 -6.46
CA GLY A 130 -6.82 1.32 -5.31
C GLY A 130 -7.47 2.09 -4.16
N GLU A 131 -8.81 2.23 -4.13
CA GLU A 131 -9.50 3.02 -3.12
C GLU A 131 -9.43 2.42 -1.71
N LEU A 132 -9.25 3.28 -0.71
CA LEU A 132 -8.97 2.91 0.67
C LEU A 132 -9.96 3.59 1.63
N LYS A 133 -10.37 2.87 2.68
CA LYS A 133 -11.01 3.45 3.88
C LYS A 133 -10.31 2.97 5.16
N ARG A 134 -10.63 3.60 6.29
CA ARG A 134 -10.22 3.11 7.62
C ARG A 134 -10.81 1.71 7.86
N ALA A 135 -10.02 0.81 8.43
CA ALA A 135 -10.52 -0.45 8.98
C ALA A 135 -11.37 -0.19 10.25
N GLU A 136 -12.05 -1.20 10.79
CA GLU A 136 -12.86 -1.05 12.00
C GLU A 136 -11.98 -0.78 13.24
N ASN A 137 -10.88 -1.50 13.37
CA ASN A 137 -9.86 -1.33 14.41
C ASN A 137 -8.89 -0.15 14.19
N TRP A 138 -9.19 0.79 13.28
CA TRP A 138 -8.26 1.85 12.86
C TRP A 138 -7.65 2.64 14.02
N ALA A 139 -8.39 2.87 15.11
CA ALA A 139 -7.95 3.68 16.23
C ALA A 139 -6.73 3.07 16.95
N GLU A 140 -6.77 1.75 17.20
CA GLU A 140 -5.67 0.99 17.80
C GLU A 140 -4.46 0.92 16.86
N ARG A 141 -4.70 0.62 15.57
CA ARG A 141 -3.62 0.58 14.56
C ARG A 141 -2.98 1.96 14.30
N PHE A 142 -3.74 3.04 14.44
CA PHE A 142 -3.20 4.41 14.35
C PHE A 142 -2.42 4.80 15.61
N GLN A 143 -2.75 4.28 16.79
CA GLN A 143 -1.92 4.43 17.99
C GLN A 143 -0.58 3.69 17.80
N ASN A 144 -0.60 2.46 17.27
CA ASN A 144 0.60 1.73 16.85
C ASN A 144 1.46 2.56 15.88
N LEU A 145 0.88 3.09 14.79
CA LEU A 145 1.60 3.92 13.81
C LEU A 145 2.22 5.18 14.41
N ASN A 146 1.56 5.80 15.40
CA ASN A 146 2.10 6.96 16.10
C ASN A 146 3.22 6.57 17.08
N ARG A 147 3.17 5.38 17.68
CA ARG A 147 4.18 4.86 18.63
C ARG A 147 5.45 4.38 17.91
N PHE A 148 5.30 3.61 16.83
CA PHE A 148 6.40 2.88 16.17
C PHE A 148 6.83 3.55 14.86
N SER A 149 7.68 4.56 15.00
CA SER A 149 8.12 5.40 13.87
C SER A 149 8.81 4.64 12.72
N HIS A 150 9.34 3.43 12.92
CA HIS A 150 9.94 2.64 11.83
C HIS A 150 8.92 2.16 10.80
N ASN A 151 7.62 2.07 11.15
CA ASN A 151 6.56 1.73 10.20
C ASN A 151 6.48 2.76 9.05
N ASN A 152 6.95 4.00 9.26
CA ASN A 152 7.10 4.98 8.17
C ASN A 152 8.10 4.53 7.08
N LEU A 153 9.16 3.82 7.45
CA LEU A 153 10.13 3.27 6.49
C LEU A 153 9.51 2.08 5.74
N ARG A 154 8.71 1.24 6.43
CA ARG A 154 7.95 0.15 5.81
C ARG A 154 6.93 0.69 4.80
N ILE A 155 6.13 1.69 5.16
CA ILE A 155 5.20 2.41 4.26
C ILE A 155 5.95 3.01 3.06
N THR A 156 7.11 3.63 3.27
CA THR A 156 7.92 4.20 2.18
C THR A 156 8.42 3.11 1.22
N ARG A 157 8.81 1.94 1.74
CA ARG A 157 9.20 0.77 0.93
C ARG A 157 8.02 0.21 0.13
N ILE A 158 6.85 0.01 0.77
CA ILE A 158 5.61 -0.41 0.10
C ILE A 158 5.27 0.56 -1.04
N LEU A 159 5.26 1.87 -0.77
CA LEU A 159 4.99 2.90 -1.78
C LEU A 159 6.00 2.88 -2.94
N LYS A 160 7.31 2.73 -2.68
CA LYS A 160 8.32 2.60 -3.74
C LYS A 160 8.07 1.32 -4.57
N CYS A 161 7.74 0.21 -3.93
CA CYS A 161 7.49 -1.09 -4.57
C CYS A 161 6.22 -1.09 -5.43
N LEU A 162 5.10 -0.53 -4.96
CA LEU A 162 3.86 -0.34 -5.73
C LEU A 162 4.13 0.31 -7.11
N GLY A 163 4.96 1.35 -7.14
CA GLY A 163 5.33 2.02 -8.39
C GLY A 163 6.30 1.23 -9.27
N GLU A 164 7.11 0.31 -8.73
CA GLU A 164 7.86 -0.66 -9.56
C GLU A 164 6.93 -1.68 -10.20
N MET A 165 5.97 -2.21 -9.43
CA MET A 165 5.00 -3.21 -9.89
C MET A 165 3.88 -2.63 -10.79
N GLY A 166 3.80 -1.30 -10.93
CA GLY A 166 2.89 -0.62 -11.86
C GLY A 166 1.63 -0.02 -11.22
N TYR A 167 1.42 -0.26 -9.93
CA TYR A 167 0.32 0.28 -9.13
C TYR A 167 0.56 1.76 -8.71
N GLU A 168 0.93 2.63 -9.67
CA GLU A 168 1.06 4.08 -9.43
C GLU A 168 -0.24 4.71 -8.93
N HIS A 169 -1.40 4.15 -9.31
CA HIS A 169 -2.71 4.61 -8.84
C HIS A 169 -2.89 4.32 -7.33
N TYR A 170 -2.45 3.17 -6.82
CA TYR A 170 -2.45 2.87 -5.39
C TYR A 170 -1.56 3.83 -4.60
N GLN A 171 -0.40 4.23 -5.14
CA GLN A 171 0.45 5.24 -4.51
C GLN A 171 -0.34 6.53 -4.23
N VAL A 172 -1.17 6.96 -5.18
CA VAL A 172 -1.97 8.20 -5.06
C VAL A 172 -3.03 8.05 -3.98
N HIS A 173 -3.72 6.92 -3.89
CA HIS A 173 -4.74 6.69 -2.85
C HIS A 173 -4.12 6.57 -1.45
N LEU A 174 -3.05 5.78 -1.27
CA LEU A 174 -2.39 5.62 0.03
C LEU A 174 -1.72 6.91 0.52
N VAL A 175 -1.08 7.67 -0.38
CA VAL A 175 -0.53 8.99 -0.03
C VAL A 175 -1.63 9.97 0.31
N LYS A 176 -2.74 10.02 -0.45
CA LYS A 176 -3.86 10.91 -0.15
C LYS A 176 -4.46 10.58 1.22
N PHE A 177 -4.66 9.29 1.52
CA PHE A 177 -5.13 8.81 2.82
C PHE A 177 -4.25 9.34 3.96
N PHE A 178 -2.94 9.08 3.94
CA PHE A 178 -2.03 9.61 4.97
C PHE A 178 -1.99 11.14 5.02
N LEU A 179 -2.09 11.86 3.90
CA LEU A 179 -2.18 13.32 3.91
C LEU A 179 -3.49 13.82 4.57
N THR A 180 -4.61 13.11 4.38
CA THR A 180 -5.87 13.44 5.06
C THR A 180 -5.76 13.18 6.57
N GLU A 181 -5.26 12.02 6.98
CA GLU A 181 -5.11 11.67 8.40
C GLU A 181 -4.05 12.50 9.15
N THR A 182 -3.07 13.06 8.44
CA THR A 182 -2.00 13.88 9.05
C THR A 182 -2.24 15.39 8.98
N LEU A 183 -3.09 15.89 8.07
CA LEU A 183 -3.30 17.33 7.83
C LEU A 183 -4.76 17.80 7.95
N VAL A 184 -5.73 16.89 8.00
CA VAL A 184 -7.17 17.23 8.07
C VAL A 184 -7.80 16.65 9.33
N ASN A 185 -7.61 15.35 9.57
CA ASN A 185 -8.16 14.67 10.75
C ASN A 185 -7.20 14.72 11.95
N GLU A 186 -5.92 15.02 11.70
CA GLU A 186 -4.81 15.11 12.65
C GLU A 186 -4.63 13.91 13.60
N THR A 187 -5.12 12.73 13.21
CA THR A 187 -5.05 11.46 13.96
C THR A 187 -3.67 10.81 13.93
N LEU A 188 -2.82 11.14 12.96
CA LEU A 188 -1.48 10.57 12.78
C LEU A 188 -0.35 11.63 12.90
N PRO A 189 -0.26 12.41 13.99
CA PRO A 189 0.70 13.51 14.12
C PRO A 189 2.17 13.08 13.91
N ASN A 190 2.54 11.86 14.33
CA ASN A 190 3.92 11.39 14.20
C ASN A 190 4.25 10.87 12.78
N VAL A 191 3.24 10.55 11.97
CA VAL A 191 3.39 10.20 10.54
C VAL A 191 3.48 11.47 9.66
N LYS A 192 2.98 12.62 10.12
CA LYS A 192 2.87 13.90 9.38
C LYS A 192 4.16 14.32 8.68
N ARG A 193 5.32 14.14 9.32
CA ARG A 193 6.61 14.45 8.69
C ARG A 193 6.92 13.48 7.55
N SER A 194 6.76 12.18 7.76
CA SER A 194 7.02 11.14 6.77
C SER A 194 6.09 11.26 5.56
N ALA A 195 4.82 11.61 5.79
CA ALA A 195 3.86 11.88 4.73
C ALA A 195 4.32 13.00 3.78
N LEU A 196 4.93 14.06 4.32
CA LEU A 196 5.37 15.24 3.58
C LEU A 196 6.78 15.13 2.99
N ASP A 197 7.77 14.69 3.78
CA ASP A 197 9.17 14.54 3.34
C ASP A 197 9.36 13.31 2.42
N TYR A 198 8.60 12.22 2.63
CA TYR A 198 8.76 10.96 1.92
C TYR A 198 7.53 10.55 1.08
N PHE A 199 6.39 10.22 1.72
CA PHE A 199 5.30 9.50 1.03
C PHE A 199 4.79 10.28 -0.20
N LEU A 200 4.55 11.59 -0.06
CA LEU A 200 4.15 12.49 -1.14
C LEU A 200 5.09 12.48 -2.36
N PHE A 201 6.37 12.16 -2.15
CA PHE A 201 7.39 12.13 -3.20
C PHE A 201 7.66 10.73 -3.77
N THR A 202 6.99 9.68 -3.29
CA THR A 202 7.01 8.36 -3.96
C THR A 202 6.16 8.33 -5.22
N ILE A 203 5.17 9.20 -5.37
CA ILE A 203 4.30 9.20 -6.55
C ILE A 203 5.12 9.47 -7.81
N ARG A 204 5.22 8.47 -8.70
CA ARG A 204 5.97 8.56 -9.96
C ARG A 204 5.37 9.64 -10.87
N SER A 205 4.12 9.46 -11.31
CA SER A 205 3.35 10.42 -12.11
C SER A 205 3.50 11.89 -11.67
N LYS A 206 4.24 12.69 -12.46
CA LYS A 206 4.46 14.14 -12.23
C LYS A 206 3.14 14.94 -12.24
N ARG A 207 2.05 14.41 -12.82
CA ARG A 207 0.70 14.99 -12.73
C ARG A 207 0.11 14.78 -11.32
N LYS A 208 -0.07 13.53 -10.90
CA LYS A 208 -0.71 13.20 -9.61
C LYS A 208 0.10 13.67 -8.40
N ARG A 209 1.43 13.67 -8.49
CA ARG A 209 2.31 14.27 -7.47
C ARG A 209 2.04 15.77 -7.29
N ARG A 210 1.85 16.54 -8.36
CA ARG A 210 1.51 17.98 -8.26
C ARG A 210 0.12 18.21 -7.68
N GLU A 211 -0.87 17.36 -8.02
CA GLU A 211 -2.21 17.41 -7.41
C GLU A 211 -2.14 17.23 -5.88
N LEU A 212 -1.36 16.25 -5.40
CA LEU A 212 -1.24 16.00 -3.95
C LEU A 212 -0.27 16.93 -3.21
N VAL A 213 0.73 17.54 -3.87
CA VAL A 213 1.51 18.65 -3.26
C VAL A 213 0.60 19.86 -3.03
N HIS A 214 -0.29 20.18 -3.97
CA HIS A 214 -1.28 21.25 -3.80
C HIS A 214 -2.28 20.93 -2.68
N TYR A 215 -2.81 19.70 -2.64
CA TYR A 215 -3.69 19.23 -1.54
C TYR A 215 -3.01 19.41 -0.18
N ALA A 216 -1.77 18.93 -0.03
CA ALA A 216 -1.00 19.09 1.20
C ALA A 216 -0.85 20.57 1.61
N TRP A 217 -0.56 21.47 0.67
CA TRP A 217 -0.46 22.92 0.92
C TRP A 217 -1.80 23.62 1.25
N GLN A 218 -2.93 23.10 0.79
CA GLN A 218 -4.25 23.62 1.18
C GLN A 218 -4.54 23.36 2.66
N HIS A 219 -4.20 22.16 3.14
CA HIS A 219 -4.53 21.71 4.50
C HIS A 219 -3.42 22.01 5.55
N PHE A 220 -2.14 22.04 5.16
CA PHE A 220 -1.03 22.32 6.07
C PHE A 220 -1.15 23.66 6.81
N LYS A 221 -1.00 23.64 8.14
CA LYS A 221 -1.03 24.82 9.01
C LYS A 221 0.33 25.04 9.71
N PRO A 222 0.85 26.27 9.80
CA PRO A 222 0.44 27.45 9.04
C PRO A 222 0.89 27.35 7.57
N ARG A 223 0.03 27.76 6.62
CA ARG A 223 0.29 27.62 5.17
C ARG A 223 1.57 28.31 4.70
N GLY A 224 2.01 29.36 5.40
CA GLY A 224 3.25 30.09 5.13
C GLY A 224 4.54 29.32 5.42
N SER A 225 4.48 28.14 6.05
CA SER A 225 5.65 27.32 6.40
C SER A 225 5.76 26.01 5.60
N PHE A 226 5.08 25.92 4.46
CA PHE A 226 5.03 24.71 3.62
C PHE A 226 6.26 24.61 2.69
N ALA A 227 7.27 23.83 3.09
CA ALA A 227 8.55 23.76 2.37
C ALA A 227 8.62 22.78 1.18
N TRP A 228 7.50 22.17 0.79
CA TRP A 228 7.48 21.08 -0.21
C TRP A 228 7.00 21.51 -1.62
N GLY A 229 6.75 22.81 -1.83
CA GLY A 229 6.51 23.39 -3.16
C GLY A 229 6.63 24.92 -3.17
N PRO A 230 6.96 25.55 -4.31
CA PRO A 230 7.09 27.01 -4.40
C PRO A 230 5.73 27.71 -4.30
N HIS A 231 5.61 28.65 -3.37
CA HIS A 231 4.35 29.29 -2.97
C HIS A 231 3.65 30.04 -4.13
N ASP A 232 4.41 30.72 -4.97
CA ASP A 232 3.87 31.49 -6.10
C ASP A 232 3.15 30.57 -7.11
N LYS A 233 3.70 29.38 -7.35
CA LYS A 233 3.10 28.38 -8.25
C LYS A 233 1.93 27.67 -7.59
N LEU A 234 2.00 27.42 -6.28
CA LEU A 234 0.89 26.83 -5.52
C LEU A 234 -0.35 27.74 -5.54
N LEU A 235 -0.18 29.05 -5.37
CA LEU A 235 -1.26 30.05 -5.51
C LEU A 235 -1.89 30.08 -6.92
N LYS A 236 -1.06 29.89 -7.96
CA LYS A 236 -1.48 29.88 -9.37
C LYS A 236 -2.04 28.52 -9.83
N TYR A 237 -1.85 27.44 -9.06
CA TYR A 237 -2.26 26.10 -9.47
C TYR A 237 -3.79 25.98 -9.57
N ARG A 238 -4.27 25.27 -10.59
CA ARG A 238 -5.69 24.98 -10.80
C ARG A 238 -5.85 23.50 -11.18
N PRO A 239 -6.39 22.64 -10.29
CA PRO A 239 -6.67 21.24 -10.61
C PRO A 239 -7.60 21.12 -11.82
N ARG A 240 -7.35 20.17 -12.73
CA ARG A 240 -8.17 20.04 -13.95
C ARG A 240 -9.63 19.65 -13.68
N SER A 241 -9.94 19.00 -12.55
CA SER A 241 -11.33 18.69 -12.16
C SER A 241 -12.21 19.93 -12.05
N ALA A 242 -11.66 21.07 -11.62
CA ALA A 242 -12.39 22.34 -11.52
C ALA A 242 -12.84 22.91 -12.88
N LYS A 243 -12.29 22.43 -14.01
CA LYS A 243 -12.79 22.81 -15.34
C LYS A 243 -14.05 22.03 -15.76
N SER A 244 -14.27 20.83 -15.23
CA SER A 244 -15.43 20.01 -15.60
C SER A 244 -16.76 20.57 -15.08
N GLN A 245 -16.72 21.29 -13.95
CA GLN A 245 -17.90 21.89 -13.31
C GLN A 245 -18.28 23.26 -13.88
N LEU A 246 -17.48 23.83 -14.79
CA LEU A 246 -17.73 25.14 -15.40
C LEU A 246 -18.42 25.08 -16.77
N HIS A 247 -18.42 23.91 -17.43
CA HIS A 247 -19.11 23.72 -18.72
C HIS A 247 -20.53 23.14 -18.60
N GLN A 248 -20.95 22.65 -17.43
CA GLN A 248 -22.32 22.16 -17.19
C GLN A 248 -23.25 23.24 -16.61
N LYS A 249 -22.99 24.52 -16.92
CA LYS A 249 -23.76 25.65 -16.36
C LYS A 249 -23.89 26.86 -17.30
N ALA A 250 -23.80 26.60 -18.61
CA ALA A 250 -23.84 27.61 -19.68
C ALA A 250 -24.74 27.21 -20.86
N GLU A 251 -25.44 26.07 -20.77
CA GLU A 251 -26.42 25.59 -21.76
C GLU A 251 -27.76 25.36 -21.05
N ASP A 252 -28.38 26.45 -20.62
CA ASP A 252 -29.79 26.48 -20.20
C ASP A 252 -30.27 27.95 -20.30
N LYS A 253 -31.47 28.16 -20.86
CA LYS A 253 -31.98 29.43 -21.47
C LYS A 253 -31.39 29.77 -22.85
N GLU A 254 -32.17 30.12 -23.90
CA GLU A 254 -33.63 30.24 -24.05
C GLU A 254 -34.07 29.68 -25.43
N GLU A 255 -35.26 29.07 -25.50
CA GLU A 255 -36.28 29.42 -26.50
C GLU A 255 -37.67 28.88 -26.07
N THR A 256 -38.76 29.43 -26.62
CA THR A 256 -40.14 29.23 -26.12
C THR A 256 -41.06 28.46 -27.08
N PRO A 257 -42.11 27.77 -26.57
CA PRO A 257 -42.85 26.79 -27.37
C PRO A 257 -44.10 27.33 -28.09
N GLY A 258 -44.13 27.16 -29.42
CA GLY A 258 -45.25 26.47 -30.10
C GLY A 258 -46.33 27.28 -30.83
N LYS A 259 -46.63 26.83 -32.07
CA LYS A 259 -48.02 26.68 -32.59
C LYS A 259 -48.08 25.67 -33.74
N LYS A 260 -49.29 25.25 -34.15
CA LYS A 260 -49.57 24.22 -35.17
C LYS A 260 -50.18 24.81 -36.45
N SER A 261 -49.79 24.28 -37.61
CA SER A 261 -50.53 24.22 -38.91
C SER A 261 -49.55 23.91 -40.05
N ASP A 262 -49.91 23.32 -41.21
CA ASP A 262 -50.90 22.30 -41.59
C ASP A 262 -50.60 21.90 -43.06
N ASP A 263 -50.97 20.69 -43.51
CA ASP A 263 -50.84 20.20 -44.92
C ASP A 263 -49.38 20.18 -45.53
N SER A 264 -49.03 19.61 -46.71
CA SER A 264 -49.78 18.85 -47.74
C SER A 264 -48.88 17.91 -48.59
N VAL A 265 -49.29 16.63 -48.72
CA VAL A 265 -49.32 15.69 -49.91
C VAL A 265 -48.13 15.52 -50.92
N GLU A 266 -48.18 14.42 -51.70
CA GLU A 266 -47.33 13.96 -52.83
C GLU A 266 -45.91 13.46 -52.44
N GLU A 267 -45.53 12.18 -52.46
CA GLU A 267 -45.68 11.02 -53.39
C GLU A 267 -44.58 10.90 -54.47
N ASP A 268 -43.71 9.89 -54.29
CA ASP A 268 -43.24 8.93 -55.32
C ASP A 268 -42.54 7.78 -54.55
N GLN A 269 -43.06 6.54 -54.52
CA GLN A 269 -42.85 5.49 -55.52
C GLN A 269 -41.36 5.33 -55.91
N LYS A 270 -40.67 4.20 -55.67
CA LYS A 270 -41.10 2.78 -55.63
C LYS A 270 -40.40 1.98 -54.51
N GLN A 271 -41.03 0.98 -53.88
CA GLN A 271 -41.25 -0.40 -54.40
C GLN A 271 -39.90 -1.04 -54.81
N SER A 272 -39.53 -2.29 -54.50
CA SER A 272 -40.19 -3.47 -53.89
C SER A 272 -39.27 -4.67 -54.16
N LEU A 273 -39.35 -5.86 -53.55
CA LEU A 273 -39.91 -6.45 -52.32
C LEU A 273 -39.08 -7.79 -52.21
N GLU A 274 -38.59 -8.22 -51.04
CA GLU A 274 -39.29 -9.08 -50.06
C GLU A 274 -39.43 -10.55 -50.54
N GLU A 275 -40.04 -11.38 -49.68
CA GLU A 275 -40.66 -12.69 -49.95
C GLU A 275 -39.74 -13.93 -50.09
N GLU A 276 -40.08 -15.09 -49.50
CA GLU A 276 -41.04 -15.41 -48.42
C GLU A 276 -40.53 -16.67 -47.68
N GLN A 277 -40.59 -16.75 -46.35
CA GLN A 277 -41.60 -17.51 -45.54
C GLN A 277 -41.58 -19.05 -45.79
N LYS A 278 -42.45 -19.95 -45.29
CA LYS A 278 -43.71 -20.00 -44.50
C LYS A 278 -43.74 -21.39 -43.78
N ALA A 279 -44.58 -21.77 -42.82
CA ALA A 279 -45.71 -21.17 -42.08
C ALA A 279 -45.57 -21.63 -40.58
N GLY A 280 -46.47 -21.40 -39.60
CA GLY A 280 -47.92 -21.67 -39.55
C GLY A 280 -48.20 -23.14 -39.16
N ASP A 281 -49.15 -23.49 -38.28
CA ASP A 281 -50.16 -22.69 -37.55
C ASP A 281 -50.60 -23.43 -36.25
N ALA A 282 -51.54 -22.87 -35.48
CA ALA A 282 -51.92 -23.32 -34.13
C ALA A 282 -53.13 -24.29 -34.04
N ALA A 283 -53.26 -24.99 -32.91
CA ALA A 283 -54.48 -25.63 -32.41
C ALA A 283 -54.44 -25.82 -30.88
N ASP A 284 -55.61 -25.95 -30.25
CA ASP A 284 -55.86 -25.99 -28.79
C ASP A 284 -56.27 -27.40 -28.29
N LEU A 285 -56.17 -27.65 -26.96
CA LEU A 285 -57.10 -28.45 -26.13
C LEU A 285 -56.53 -28.75 -24.71
N GLN A 286 -57.41 -28.62 -23.71
CA GLN A 286 -57.33 -29.19 -22.34
C GLN A 286 -58.42 -30.32 -22.20
N PRO A 287 -58.61 -31.09 -21.08
CA PRO A 287 -58.22 -30.79 -19.68
C PRO A 287 -57.91 -31.98 -18.72
N GLU A 288 -57.87 -31.63 -17.42
CA GLU A 288 -58.24 -32.43 -16.22
C GLU A 288 -57.24 -33.28 -15.41
N VAL A 289 -57.70 -33.59 -14.18
CA VAL A 289 -56.96 -33.84 -12.93
C VAL A 289 -57.16 -35.25 -12.37
N ASN A 290 -56.21 -35.69 -11.53
CA ASN A 290 -56.33 -36.54 -10.32
C ASN A 290 -54.94 -36.45 -9.64
N ASP A 291 -54.71 -36.00 -8.40
CA ASP A 291 -55.38 -36.18 -7.10
C ASP A 291 -55.16 -37.57 -6.46
N GLU A 292 -54.12 -37.68 -5.63
CA GLU A 292 -54.27 -37.89 -4.18
C GLU A 292 -52.93 -37.56 -3.48
N GLY A 293 -52.96 -37.22 -2.20
CA GLY A 293 -51.78 -37.19 -1.34
C GLY A 293 -52.15 -37.62 0.08
N VAL A 294 -51.20 -38.04 0.93
CA VAL A 294 -51.44 -38.15 2.38
C VAL A 294 -50.14 -38.35 3.22
N LYS A 295 -50.07 -37.59 4.32
CA LYS A 295 -49.36 -37.79 5.60
C LYS A 295 -47.84 -38.05 5.69
N GLU A 296 -47.24 -37.16 6.47
CA GLU A 296 -46.43 -37.47 7.67
C GLU A 296 -46.45 -38.94 8.19
N LYS A 297 -45.29 -39.48 8.56
CA LYS A 297 -44.84 -39.45 9.97
C LYS A 297 -43.48 -40.11 10.21
N SER A 298 -42.84 -39.67 11.28
CA SER A 298 -41.75 -40.39 11.96
C SER A 298 -42.30 -41.44 12.94
N SER A 299 -41.61 -42.57 13.01
CA SER A 299 -41.63 -43.58 14.09
C SER A 299 -40.41 -44.49 13.89
N GLU A 300 -39.47 -44.74 14.80
CA GLU A 300 -39.45 -44.72 16.28
C GLU A 300 -40.24 -45.85 16.98
N CYS A 301 -39.52 -46.90 17.36
CA CYS A 301 -39.52 -47.62 18.65
C CYS A 301 -38.23 -48.48 18.67
N ALA A 302 -37.37 -48.54 19.70
CA ALA A 302 -37.55 -48.67 21.16
C ALA A 302 -37.90 -50.13 21.58
N SER A 303 -37.49 -50.67 22.74
CA SER A 303 -36.97 -50.06 23.98
C SER A 303 -36.04 -51.02 24.77
N LYS A 304 -35.57 -50.55 25.94
CA LYS A 304 -34.80 -51.23 27.02
C LYS A 304 -33.28 -51.28 26.83
N GLY A 305 -32.45 -51.01 27.84
CA GLY A 305 -32.74 -50.49 29.20
C GLY A 305 -31.80 -51.07 30.26
N GLY A 306 -31.36 -50.23 31.22
CA GLY A 306 -30.52 -50.62 32.35
C GLY A 306 -29.85 -49.41 33.01
N ASP A 307 -30.03 -49.28 34.32
CA ASP A 307 -29.49 -48.19 35.13
C ASP A 307 -28.00 -48.41 35.48
N GLY A 308 -27.31 -47.36 35.96
CA GLY A 308 -25.90 -47.44 36.36
C GLY A 308 -25.34 -46.09 36.81
N GLU A 309 -25.54 -45.74 38.08
CA GLU A 309 -24.94 -44.58 38.72
C GLU A 309 -23.46 -44.84 39.06
N GLU A 310 -22.58 -43.84 38.88
CA GLU A 310 -21.78 -43.31 39.99
C GLU A 310 -21.10 -41.98 39.61
N GLU A 311 -21.02 -41.07 40.58
CA GLU A 311 -20.34 -39.78 40.47
C GLU A 311 -18.86 -39.88 40.88
N LYS A 312 -18.02 -38.97 40.36
CA LYS A 312 -17.14 -38.17 41.22
C LYS A 312 -16.52 -36.97 40.52
N GLU A 313 -16.90 -35.78 41.00
CA GLU A 313 -16.01 -34.62 40.94
C GLU A 313 -14.86 -34.80 41.95
N ALA A 314 -13.73 -34.13 41.68
CA ALA A 314 -12.77 -33.75 42.70
C ALA A 314 -12.12 -32.42 42.28
N SER A 315 -12.26 -31.39 43.11
CA SER A 315 -11.83 -30.03 42.80
C SER A 315 -10.51 -29.65 43.47
N PHE A 316 -9.70 -28.91 42.70
CA PHE A 316 -8.98 -27.70 43.12
C PHE A 316 -8.28 -27.66 44.49
N THR A 317 -6.94 -27.54 44.47
CA THR A 317 -6.17 -26.92 45.55
C THR A 317 -5.08 -26.02 44.98
N GLN A 318 -4.95 -24.82 45.55
CA GLN A 318 -3.80 -23.93 45.37
C GLN A 318 -2.76 -24.21 46.46
N GLN A 319 -1.48 -23.97 46.18
CA GLN A 319 -0.61 -23.33 47.17
C GLN A 319 0.61 -22.66 46.55
N GLU A 320 0.87 -21.43 46.99
CA GLU A 320 2.16 -20.73 46.96
C GLU A 320 3.03 -21.25 48.14
N GLU A 321 4.31 -20.95 48.38
CA GLU A 321 5.28 -19.98 47.79
C GLU A 321 6.73 -20.41 48.19
N GLU A 322 7.75 -19.68 47.72
CA GLU A 322 9.16 -19.59 48.23
C GLU A 322 10.06 -20.87 48.32
N ASP A 323 11.39 -20.80 48.53
CA ASP A 323 12.48 -20.03 47.87
C ASP A 323 13.87 -20.63 48.27
N LEU A 324 14.96 -20.16 47.66
CA LEU A 324 16.39 -20.21 48.08
C LEU A 324 17.24 -21.51 47.99
N ASN A 325 18.14 -21.50 46.99
CA ASN A 325 19.61 -21.72 47.06
C ASN A 325 20.26 -22.81 47.95
N SER A 326 21.07 -23.68 47.32
CA SER A 326 22.56 -23.67 47.48
C SER A 326 23.31 -24.56 46.46
N GLU A 327 24.37 -24.00 45.85
CA GLU A 327 25.76 -24.53 45.62
C GLU A 327 26.05 -26.06 45.69
N THR A 328 26.95 -26.68 44.89
CA THR A 328 27.98 -26.23 43.91
C THR A 328 28.48 -27.38 42.99
N GLU A 329 29.40 -27.06 42.05
CA GLU A 329 30.29 -27.95 41.24
C GLU A 329 29.66 -28.82 40.11
N GLU A 330 30.31 -29.05 38.95
CA GLU A 330 31.23 -28.22 38.15
C GLU A 330 31.32 -28.76 36.67
N VAL A 331 32.27 -28.26 35.85
CA VAL A 331 32.72 -28.78 34.54
C VAL A 331 31.83 -28.57 33.28
N GLN A 332 31.90 -27.34 32.75
CA GLN A 332 32.48 -27.01 31.41
C GLN A 332 31.77 -27.45 30.09
N GLY A 333 31.30 -26.46 29.29
CA GLY A 333 30.75 -26.69 27.94
C GLY A 333 30.37 -25.44 27.11
N THR A 334 31.37 -24.71 26.60
CA THR A 334 31.28 -23.53 25.70
C THR A 334 30.37 -23.69 24.45
N ALA A 335 29.75 -22.64 23.87
CA ALA A 335 29.61 -21.23 24.29
C ALA A 335 28.46 -20.49 23.56
N GLU A 336 27.70 -19.74 24.35
CA GLU A 336 27.20 -18.37 24.15
C GLU A 336 26.83 -17.83 22.76
N SER A 337 25.55 -17.45 22.64
CA SER A 337 25.09 -16.31 21.85
C SER A 337 24.70 -15.16 22.78
N ASP A 338 25.04 -13.90 22.47
CA ASP A 338 24.29 -12.75 23.02
C ASP A 338 24.36 -11.49 22.12
N CYS A 339 23.45 -10.55 22.34
CA CYS A 339 23.32 -9.29 21.62
C CYS A 339 22.73 -8.17 22.50
N THR A 340 23.59 -7.33 23.10
CA THR A 340 23.14 -6.13 23.84
C THR A 340 23.87 -4.84 23.44
N LYS A 341 23.19 -3.71 23.69
CA LYS A 341 23.60 -2.36 23.29
C LYS A 341 24.58 -1.76 24.29
N GLU A 342 25.39 -0.79 23.87
CA GLU A 342 25.75 0.33 24.74
C GLU A 342 25.98 1.64 23.97
N SER A 343 26.15 2.75 24.69
CA SER A 343 26.26 4.09 24.08
C SER A 343 26.84 5.14 25.04
N LYS A 344 28.08 5.61 24.81
CA LYS A 344 28.50 6.99 25.13
C LYS A 344 29.88 7.40 24.60
N LYS A 345 30.00 8.72 24.45
CA LYS A 345 31.18 9.56 24.17
C LYS A 345 32.49 9.14 24.86
N ARG A 346 33.62 9.35 24.16
CA ARG A 346 34.83 10.00 24.72
C ARG A 346 35.34 11.10 23.77
N LYS A 347 36.20 11.99 24.29
CA LYS A 347 36.70 13.21 23.63
C LYS A 347 38.06 13.60 24.23
N LEU A 348 39.07 13.76 23.38
CA LEU A 348 40.35 14.52 23.49
C LEU A 348 40.94 14.48 22.06
N ASP A 349 41.39 15.56 21.39
CA ASP A 349 42.39 16.59 21.71
C ASP A 349 43.83 15.99 21.75
N GLY A 350 44.86 16.50 21.04
CA GLY A 350 44.96 17.55 20.01
C GLY A 350 46.40 18.07 19.79
N ASN A 351 46.74 18.62 18.59
CA ASN A 351 47.84 19.58 18.22
C ASN A 351 48.04 19.60 16.68
N MET A 352 48.06 20.74 15.94
CA MET A 352 49.07 21.84 15.79
C MET A 352 50.34 21.47 15.00
N ALA A 353 50.91 22.27 14.08
CA ALA A 353 50.56 23.52 13.33
C ALA A 353 51.57 23.67 12.13
N ASP A 354 51.61 24.61 11.16
CA ASP A 354 50.95 25.86 10.70
C ASP A 354 51.08 25.88 9.13
N ALA A 355 50.79 27.01 8.45
CA ALA A 355 51.60 27.63 7.35
C ALA A 355 50.83 28.19 6.12
N LYS A 356 50.06 29.27 6.37
CA LYS A 356 49.96 30.50 5.54
C LYS A 356 49.62 30.48 4.02
N LYS A 357 48.36 30.85 3.74
CA LYS A 357 47.87 31.96 2.86
C LYS A 357 48.40 32.15 1.40
N THR A 358 47.44 32.22 0.45
CA THR A 358 47.30 33.30 -0.57
C THR A 358 45.88 33.36 -1.19
N GLY A 359 45.46 34.54 -1.66
CA GLY A 359 44.56 34.77 -2.82
C GLY A 359 43.09 34.29 -2.83
N PRO A 360 42.08 35.19 -2.94
CA PRO A 360 40.68 34.79 -3.17
C PRO A 360 40.30 34.76 -4.66
N VAL A 361 39.90 33.60 -5.18
CA VAL A 361 39.26 33.46 -6.51
C VAL A 361 37.76 33.25 -6.32
N LYS A 362 36.94 34.18 -6.84
CA LYS A 362 35.47 34.05 -6.88
C LYS A 362 35.03 33.31 -8.13
N SER A 363 35.03 31.98 -8.09
CA SER A 363 34.16 31.19 -8.98
C SER A 363 32.71 31.22 -8.46
N PRO A 364 31.68 31.26 -9.33
CA PRO A 364 30.31 31.01 -8.91
C PRO A 364 30.18 29.60 -8.33
N THR A 365 29.56 29.46 -7.17
CA THR A 365 29.41 28.14 -6.51
C THR A 365 28.26 27.35 -7.14
N ASP A 366 28.36 26.02 -7.09
CA ASP A 366 27.43 25.07 -7.73
C ASP A 366 25.96 25.21 -7.30
N ILE A 367 25.71 25.97 -6.24
CA ILE A 367 24.40 26.45 -5.77
C ILE A 367 23.61 27.10 -6.91
N GLU A 368 24.24 27.90 -7.77
CA GLU A 368 23.57 28.57 -8.90
C GLU A 368 23.24 27.59 -10.04
N ASN A 369 24.14 26.64 -10.33
CA ASN A 369 23.91 25.63 -11.36
C ASN A 369 22.82 24.61 -10.94
N ILE A 370 22.83 24.15 -9.68
CA ILE A 370 21.81 23.25 -9.14
C ILE A 370 20.42 23.92 -9.09
N SER A 371 20.37 25.26 -8.92
CA SER A 371 19.11 26.01 -8.96
C SER A 371 18.37 25.91 -10.30
N ARG A 372 19.05 25.62 -11.42
CA ARG A 372 18.38 25.34 -12.71
C ARG A 372 17.64 24.00 -12.73
N ASN A 373 18.08 23.01 -11.96
CA ASN A 373 17.41 21.70 -11.85
C ASN A 373 16.14 21.71 -10.96
N LEU A 374 15.70 22.87 -10.46
CA LEU A 374 14.43 23.01 -9.76
C LEU A 374 13.18 22.79 -10.66
N GLY A 375 13.34 22.68 -11.98
CA GLY A 375 12.27 22.40 -12.96
C GLY A 375 11.47 21.09 -12.75
N GLU A 376 11.88 20.25 -11.80
CA GLU A 376 11.22 18.97 -11.50
C GLU A 376 10.50 18.90 -10.15
N CYS A 377 10.89 19.76 -9.20
CA CYS A 377 10.05 20.11 -8.04
C CYS A 377 9.10 21.29 -8.35
N ALA A 378 9.32 21.96 -9.49
CA ALA A 378 8.40 22.94 -10.03
C ALA A 378 7.05 22.31 -10.43
N ILE A 379 5.99 23.07 -10.12
CA ILE A 379 4.71 23.02 -10.84
C ILE A 379 4.95 23.42 -12.29
#